data_AF-A0A1M4M8U9-F1
#
_entry.id   AF-A0A1M4M8U9-F1
#
_cell.length_a   1.000
_cell.length_b   1.000
_cell.length_c   1.000
_cell.angle_alpha   90.00
_cell.angle_beta   90.00
_cell.angle_gamma   90.00
#
_symmetry.space_group_name_H-M   'P 1'
#
loop_
_entity.id
_entity.type
_entity.pdbx_description
1 polymer ?
#
loop_
_entity_poly.entity_id
_entity_poly.type
_entity_poly.pdbx_seq_one_letter_code
_entity_poly.pdbx_strand_id
1 'polypeptide(L)' 'MAKQFECLRCKGQMKYLKEYRFDSQDNNRGIFGALFDIEEHLIFDVYVCPRCRHTEFFYTGVRKGFDEWNDW' A
#
# COMPACT_ATOMS: atom_id res chain seq x y z
N MET A 1 12.85 15.18 0.29
CA MET A 1 13.11 15.32 -1.16
C MET A 1 12.07 14.49 -1.90
N ALA A 2 11.42 15.03 -2.94
CA ALA A 2 10.41 14.28 -3.69
C ALA A 2 11.08 13.19 -4.55
N LYS A 3 10.70 11.92 -4.35
CA LYS A 3 11.21 10.80 -5.14
C LYS A 3 10.64 10.90 -6.57
N GLN A 4 11.52 10.87 -7.56
CA GLN A 4 11.15 10.95 -8.98
C GLN A 4 11.24 9.55 -9.60
N PHE A 5 10.17 9.10 -10.22
CA PHE A 5 10.09 7.79 -10.87
C PHE A 5 9.89 7.94 -12.38
N GLU A 6 10.52 7.05 -13.14
CA GLU A 6 10.37 6.93 -14.59
C GLU A 6 9.38 5.81 -14.92
N CYS A 7 8.39 6.10 -15.75
CA CYS A 7 7.37 5.13 -16.15
C CYS A 7 7.97 3.97 -16.96
N LEU A 8 7.72 2.74 -16.54
CA LEU A 8 8.23 1.54 -17.20
C LEU A 8 7.69 1.36 -18.63
N ARG A 9 6.46 1.83 -18.90
CA ARG A 9 5.83 1.71 -20.22
C ARG A 9 6.36 2.71 -21.25
N CYS A 10 6.48 3.98 -20.89
CA CYS A 10 6.75 5.05 -21.87
C CYS A 10 7.92 5.96 -21.50
N LYS A 11 8.65 5.67 -20.42
CA LYS A 11 9.83 6.44 -19.99
C LYS A 11 9.55 7.90 -19.61
N GLY A 12 8.27 8.26 -19.40
CA GLY A 12 7.88 9.58 -18.93
C GLY A 12 7.93 9.69 -17.40
N GLN A 13 8.14 10.91 -16.88
CA GLN A 13 8.08 11.21 -15.45
C GLN A 13 6.73 10.81 -14.85
N MET A 14 6.74 10.03 -13.78
CA MET A 14 5.53 9.68 -13.03
C MET A 14 5.16 10.75 -12.00
N LYS A 15 3.87 10.83 -11.68
CA LYS A 15 3.35 11.70 -10.62
C LYS A 15 2.77 10.86 -9.49
N TYR A 16 3.05 11.26 -8.25
CA TYR A 16 2.44 10.65 -7.07
C TYR A 16 0.93 10.86 -7.11
N LEU A 17 0.17 9.80 -6.81
CA LEU A 17 -1.28 9.85 -6.67
C LEU A 17 -1.68 9.83 -5.20
N LYS A 18 -1.42 8.73 -4.50
CA LYS A 18 -1.67 8.56 -3.07
C LYS A 18 -1.05 7.27 -2.54
N GLU A 19 -0.98 7.18 -1.21
CA GLU A 19 -0.79 5.91 -0.50
C GLU A 19 -2.07 5.08 -0.59
N TYR A 20 -1.93 3.80 -0.91
CA TYR A 20 -2.98 2.79 -0.82
C TYR A 20 -2.60 1.75 0.22
N ARG A 21 -3.60 1.33 0.99
CA ARG A 21 -3.51 0.24 1.96
C ARG A 21 -4.35 -0.90 1.43
N PHE A 22 -3.75 -2.07 1.33
CA PHE A 22 -4.40 -3.29 0.91
C PHE A 22 -4.44 -4.23 2.09
N ASP A 23 -5.62 -4.75 2.39
CA ASP A 23 -5.76 -5.80 3.38
C ASP A 23 -4.99 -7.02 2.87
N SER A 24 -4.12 -7.57 3.71
CA SER A 24 -3.53 -8.86 3.39
C SER A 24 -4.65 -9.90 3.37
N GLN A 25 -5.00 -10.38 2.16
CA GLN A 25 -5.84 -11.55 2.01
C GLN A 25 -5.01 -12.79 2.33
N ASP A 26 -4.66 -12.95 3.61
CA ASP A 26 -4.14 -14.22 4.08
C ASP A 26 -5.34 -15.18 4.17
N ASN A 27 -5.45 -16.07 3.17
CA ASN A 27 -6.57 -17.00 2.98
C ASN A 27 -6.52 -18.19 3.97
N ASN A 28 -5.66 -18.11 4.99
CA ASN A 28 -5.38 -19.15 5.97
C ASN A 28 -5.70 -18.72 7.41
N ARG A 29 -6.73 -17.88 7.59
CA ARG A 29 -7.25 -17.50 8.91
C ARG A 29 -7.99 -18.69 9.52
N GLY A 30 -7.27 -19.52 10.29
CA GLY A 30 -7.88 -20.49 11.21
C GLY A 30 -8.74 -19.79 12.27
N ILE A 31 -9.55 -20.55 13.01
CA ILE A 31 -10.55 -20.06 13.99
C ILE A 31 -9.95 -19.09 15.04
N PHE A 32 -8.66 -19.21 15.36
CA PHE A 32 -7.97 -18.32 16.30
C PHE A 32 -7.51 -16.97 15.71
N GLY A 33 -7.39 -16.86 14.38
CA GLY A 33 -7.05 -15.60 13.69
C GLY A 33 -8.22 -14.61 13.59
N ALA A 34 -9.44 -15.02 13.94
CA ALA A 34 -10.63 -14.17 13.96
C ALA A 34 -10.89 -13.50 15.32
N LEU A 35 -10.19 -13.92 16.39
CA LEU A 35 -10.35 -13.35 17.74
C LEU A 35 -9.27 -12.30 18.06
N PHE A 36 -8.19 -12.29 17.29
CA PHE A 36 -7.12 -11.31 17.35
C PHE A 36 -6.97 -10.73 15.95
N ASP A 37 -7.81 -9.75 15.60
CA ASP A 37 -7.77 -9.02 14.32
C ASP A 37 -6.47 -8.21 14.22
N ILE A 38 -5.35 -8.90 14.03
CA ILE A 38 -4.11 -8.30 13.56
C ILE A 38 -4.31 -8.11 12.06
N GLU A 39 -5.04 -7.06 11.71
CA GLU A 39 -5.26 -6.69 10.32
C GLU A 39 -3.93 -6.15 9.77
N GLU A 40 -3.15 -7.04 9.15
CA GLU A 40 -1.91 -6.64 8.49
C GLU A 40 -2.29 -5.97 7.17
N HIS A 41 -2.07 -4.66 7.06
CA HIS A 41 -2.26 -3.93 5.81
C HIS A 41 -0.92 -3.74 5.11
N LEU A 42 -0.85 -4.16 3.85
CA LEU A 42 0.27 -3.84 2.96
C LEU A 42 0.10 -2.40 2.46
N ILE A 43 1.15 -1.60 2.60
CA ILE A 43 1.14 -0.19 2.22
C ILE A 43 1.95 -0.02 0.93
N PHE A 44 1.36 0.72 -0.01
CA PHE A 44 1.98 1.06 -1.29
C PHE A 44 1.80 2.54 -1.61
N ASP A 45 2.87 3.17 -2.06
CA ASP A 45 2.76 4.44 -2.76
C ASP A 45 2.40 4.20 -4.23
N VAL A 46 1.37 4.89 -4.71
CA VAL A 46 0.89 4.75 -6.07
C VAL A 46 1.28 5.95 -6.89
N TYR A 47 1.91 5.69 -8.03
CA TYR A 47 2.28 6.71 -9.01
C TYR A 47 1.61 6.43 -10.34
N VAL A 48 1.18 7.50 -11.02
CA VAL A 48 0.52 7.43 -12.33
C VAL A 48 1.33 8.22 -13.36
N CYS A 49 1.60 7.61 -14.52
CA CYS A 49 2.19 8.30 -15.64
C CYS A 49 1.14 9.18 -16.34
N PRO A 50 1.32 10.51 -16.43
CA PRO A 50 0.35 11.40 -17.07
C PRO A 50 0.29 11.22 -18.59
N ARG A 51 1.30 10.60 -19.23
CA ARG A 51 1.32 10.41 -20.69
C ARG A 51 0.54 9.18 -21.14
N CYS A 52 0.76 8.04 -20.49
CA CYS A 52 0.23 6.75 -20.94
C CYS A 52 -0.71 6.07 -19.94
N ARG A 53 -0.97 6.72 -18.79
CA ARG A 53 -1.84 6.25 -17.69
C ARG A 53 -1.40 4.92 -17.04
N HIS A 54 -0.19 4.45 -17.34
CA HIS A 54 0.40 3.32 -16.63
C HIS A 54 0.58 3.70 -15.16
N THR A 55 0.17 2.80 -14.26
CA THR A 55 0.15 3.00 -12.81
C THR A 55 1.08 1.98 -12.19
N GLU A 56 1.93 2.44 -11.28
CA GLU A 56 2.93 1.62 -10.62
C GLU A 56 2.76 1.75 -9.10
N PHE A 57 2.86 0.61 -8.41
CA PHE A 57 2.70 0.49 -6.96
C PHE A 57 4.08 0.21 -6.36
N PHE A 58 4.50 1.04 -5.43
CA PHE A 58 5.78 0.90 -4.74
C PHE A 58 5.52 0.49 -3.30
N TYR A 59 5.94 -0.72 -2.93
CA TYR A 59 5.78 -1.23 -1.57
C TYR A 59 6.54 -0.36 -0.57
N THR A 60 5.86 0.10 0.47
CA THR A 60 6.44 0.96 1.52
C THR A 60 6.50 0.27 2.88
N GLY A 61 5.69 -0.75 3.14
CA GLY A 61 5.76 -1.54 4.36
C GLY A 61 4.50 -2.32 4.69
N VAL A 62 4.47 -2.90 5.90
CA VAL A 62 3.28 -3.52 6.51
C VAL A 62 2.95 -2.76 7.79
N ARG A 63 1.68 -2.44 8.01
CA ARG A 63 1.18 -1.95 9.31
C ARG A 63 0.43 -3.09 9.98
N LYS A 64 0.80 -3.41 11.23
CA LYS A 64 0.11 -4.39 12.08
C LYS A 64 -0.70 -3.62 13.13
N GLY A 65 -1.98 -3.93 13.26
CA GLY A 65 -2.86 -3.26 14.23
C GLY A 65 -2.59 -3.74 15.67
N PHE A 66 -2.00 -2.87 16.50
CA PHE A 66 -2.20 -2.87 17.96
C PHE A 66 -2.09 -1.46 18.60
N ASP A 67 -2.01 -0.38 17.82
CA ASP A 67 -1.68 0.97 18.34
C ASP A 67 -2.84 2.00 18.24
N GLU A 68 -4.10 1.57 18.16
CA GLU A 68 -5.27 2.51 18.13
C GLU A 68 -6.25 2.35 19.31
N TRP A 69 -5.90 1.53 20.32
CA TRP A 69 -6.72 1.35 21.53
C TRP A 69 -6.17 2.13 22.75
N ASN A 70 -5.91 3.43 22.59
CA ASN A 70 -5.77 4.30 23.76
C ASN A 70 -6.01 5.77 23.41
N ASP A 71 -7.25 6.09 23.03
CA ASP A 71 -7.81 7.43 23.23
C ASP A 71 -9.08 7.27 24.07
N TRP A 72 -8.92 7.30 25.40
CA TRP A 72 -9.97 7.60 26.37
C TRP A 72 -9.49 8.70 27.31
#